data_AF-W0FY30-F1
#
_entry.id   AF-W0FY30-F1
#
_cell.length_a   1.000
_cell.length_b   1.000
_cell.length_c   1.000
_cell.angle_alpha   90.00
_cell.angle_beta   90.00
_cell.angle_gamma   90.00
#
_symmetry.space_group_name_H-M   'P 1'
#
loop_
_entity.id
_entity.type
_entity.pdbx_description
1 polymer ?
#
loop_
_entity_poly.entity_id
_entity_poly.type
_entity_poly.pdbx_seq_one_letter_code
_entity_poly.pdbx_strand_id
1 'polypeptide(L)'
;MRRCEMTDPAAVAAPAPAGTAGEADAPEPITRWVWRAMDLQEREARLMELTGWADWLVTAHPKLHSKLAKCWHRHEDIIEHLTALFLGWVRTYAGDPAKISTRAEVEWLTSLHALTPHLGSPGCQANGTHQDPPKRPKPDGELLEQWLDDNPEFLTAPPRHPALAEVSRMVAAARAAEAAKAHS
;
A
#
# COMPACT_ATOMS: atom_id res chain seq x y z
N MET A 1 58.42 -48.24 17.60
CA MET A 1 57.84 -47.54 16.43
C MET A 1 56.37 -47.93 16.33
N ARG A 2 55.45 -47.03 16.71
CA ARG A 2 53.99 -47.17 16.50
C ARG A 2 53.47 -45.90 15.85
N ARG A 3 52.44 -46.11 15.04
CA ARG A 3 51.89 -45.29 13.97
C ARG A 3 50.88 -44.26 14.49
N CYS A 4 50.80 -43.14 13.77
CA CYS A 4 49.70 -42.20 13.49
C CYS A 4 48.58 -41.97 14.52
N GLU A 5 48.12 -40.72 14.65
CA GLU A 5 46.90 -40.27 13.95
C GLU A 5 46.70 -38.75 14.03
N MET A 6 46.23 -38.18 12.91
CA MET A 6 45.74 -36.80 12.78
C MET A 6 44.32 -36.70 13.36
N THR A 7 43.99 -35.61 14.04
CA THR A 7 42.60 -35.11 14.13
C THR A 7 42.57 -33.58 14.30
N ASP A 8 41.59 -32.99 13.61
CA ASP A 8 41.21 -31.58 13.38
C ASP A 8 41.00 -30.70 14.63
N PRO A 9 41.00 -29.35 14.48
CA PRO A 9 40.90 -28.39 15.58
C PRO A 9 39.43 -28.05 15.89
N ALA A 10 39.04 -28.25 17.15
CA ALA A 10 37.75 -27.80 17.66
C ALA A 10 37.80 -26.30 18.03
N ALA A 11 36.73 -25.62 17.62
CA ALA A 11 36.43 -24.20 17.78
C ALA A 11 36.60 -23.66 19.21
N VAL A 12 37.18 -22.47 19.31
CA VAL A 12 37.21 -21.66 20.54
C VAL A 12 35.88 -20.92 20.66
N ALA A 13 35.14 -21.22 21.73
CA ALA A 13 33.87 -20.59 22.06
C ALA A 13 34.06 -19.11 22.46
N ALA A 14 33.20 -18.23 21.94
CA ALA A 14 33.09 -16.84 22.35
C ALA A 14 32.20 -16.71 23.62
N PRO A 15 32.44 -15.72 24.50
CA PRO A 15 31.69 -15.57 25.75
C PRO A 15 30.31 -14.95 25.51
N ALA A 16 29.32 -15.41 26.28
CA ALA A 16 27.96 -14.87 26.27
C ALA A 16 27.90 -13.50 26.98
N PRO A 17 27.09 -12.52 26.49
CA PRO A 17 26.79 -11.34 27.27
C PRO A 17 25.64 -11.62 28.23
N ALA A 18 25.88 -11.40 29.52
CA ALA A 18 24.84 -11.19 30.51
C ALA A 18 24.29 -9.77 30.33
N GLY A 19 23.08 -9.67 29.80
CA GLY A 19 22.31 -8.44 29.69
C GLY A 19 20.84 -8.79 29.87
N THR A 20 20.24 -8.25 30.92
CA THR A 20 18.83 -8.40 31.31
C THR A 20 17.89 -8.30 30.11
N ALA A 21 17.03 -9.31 29.97
CA ALA A 21 15.91 -9.32 29.03
C ALA A 21 15.00 -8.11 29.31
N GLY A 22 15.19 -7.04 28.54
CA GLY A 22 14.16 -6.05 28.30
C GLY A 22 13.12 -6.67 27.39
N GLU A 23 11.85 -6.45 27.71
CA GLU A 23 10.66 -6.69 26.89
C GLU A 23 11.03 -6.68 25.39
N ALA A 24 10.87 -7.81 24.71
CA ALA A 24 11.07 -7.87 23.27
C ALA A 24 10.11 -6.84 22.65
N ASP A 25 10.68 -5.76 22.11
CA ASP A 25 9.95 -4.72 21.39
C ASP A 25 9.16 -5.42 20.29
N ALA A 26 7.87 -5.64 20.55
CA ALA A 26 6.99 -6.21 19.56
C ALA A 26 7.03 -5.23 18.38
N PRO A 27 7.36 -5.67 17.16
CA PRO A 27 7.47 -4.75 16.03
C PRO A 27 6.17 -3.97 15.95
N GLU A 28 6.28 -2.65 16.12
CA GLU A 28 5.13 -1.75 16.12
C GLU A 28 4.28 -2.10 14.89
N PRO A 29 2.97 -2.39 15.05
CA PRO A 29 2.16 -2.85 13.95
C PRO A 29 2.26 -1.81 12.84
N ILE A 30 2.65 -2.23 11.62
CA ILE A 30 2.86 -1.35 10.46
C ILE A 30 1.70 -0.36 10.36
N THR A 31 1.94 0.85 10.86
CA THR A 31 0.90 1.84 11.11
C THR A 31 0.45 2.39 9.76
N ARG A 32 -0.86 2.60 9.61
CA ARG A 32 -1.37 3.28 8.42
C ARG A 32 -0.91 4.73 8.49
N TRP A 33 -0.09 5.17 7.54
CA TRP A 33 0.33 6.56 7.48
C TRP A 33 -0.83 7.40 6.95
N VAL A 34 -1.37 8.27 7.82
CA VAL A 34 -2.39 9.25 7.45
C VAL A 34 -1.80 10.62 7.72
N TRP A 35 -1.16 11.22 6.72
CA TRP A 35 -0.40 12.47 6.86
C TRP A 35 -1.14 13.59 7.57
N ARG A 36 -2.44 13.74 7.30
CA ARG A 36 -3.30 14.76 7.92
C ARG A 36 -3.55 14.55 9.42
N ALA A 37 -3.42 13.31 9.91
CA ALA A 37 -3.61 12.97 11.32
C ALA A 37 -2.31 13.06 12.15
N MET A 38 -1.16 13.10 11.49
CA MET A 38 0.15 13.21 12.13
C MET A 38 0.40 14.63 12.65
N ASP A 39 1.15 14.78 13.73
CA ASP A 39 1.68 16.09 14.13
C ASP A 39 2.89 16.50 13.27
N LEU A 40 3.44 17.69 13.51
CA LEU A 40 4.57 18.19 12.71
C LEU A 40 5.81 17.31 12.83
N GLN A 41 6.15 16.89 14.05
CA GLN A 41 7.37 16.12 14.32
C GLN A 41 7.27 14.73 13.68
N GLU A 42 6.12 14.08 13.78
CA GLU A 42 5.85 12.80 13.15
C GLU A 42 5.92 12.92 11.62
N ARG A 43 5.31 13.95 11.02
CA ARG A 43 5.38 14.17 9.56
C ARG A 43 6.82 14.33 9.09
N GLU A 44 7.63 15.12 9.79
CA GLU A 44 9.04 15.32 9.44
C GLU A 44 9.81 14.00 9.51
N ALA A 45 9.64 13.22 10.57
CA ALA A 45 10.28 11.92 10.73
C ALA A 45 9.89 10.96 9.61
N ARG A 46 8.59 10.82 9.30
CA ARG A 46 8.09 9.94 8.24
C ARG A 46 8.50 10.40 6.85
N LEU A 47 8.62 11.70 6.62
CA LEU A 47 9.09 12.23 5.34
C LEU A 47 10.58 11.96 5.11
N MET A 48 11.41 12.04 6.15
CA MET A 48 12.82 11.65 6.07
C MET A 48 12.97 10.15 5.81
N GLU A 49 12.20 9.31 6.49
CA GLU A 49 12.15 7.86 6.25
C GLU A 49 11.76 7.54 4.81
N LEU A 50 10.68 8.16 4.31
CA LEU A 50 10.22 8.00 2.94
C LEU A 50 11.27 8.47 1.92
N THR A 51 12.02 9.52 2.24
CA THR A 51 13.09 10.04 1.38
C THR A 51 14.23 9.04 1.23
N GLY A 52 14.71 8.48 2.34
CA GLY A 52 15.76 7.45 2.30
C GLY A 52 15.33 6.23 1.47
N TRP A 53 14.08 5.81 1.60
CA TRP A 53 13.53 4.74 0.77
C TRP A 53 13.38 5.14 -0.71
N ALA A 54 12.92 6.35 -1.02
CA ALA A 54 12.80 6.83 -2.39
C ALA A 54 14.16 6.91 -3.11
N ASP A 55 15.22 7.31 -2.41
CA ASP A 55 16.58 7.32 -2.94
C ASP A 55 17.08 5.91 -3.27
N TRP A 56 16.82 4.95 -2.37
CA TRP A 56 17.06 3.54 -2.66
C TRP A 56 16.25 3.06 -3.86
N LEU A 57 14.95 3.41 -3.93
CA LEU A 57 14.04 2.98 -4.99
C LEU A 57 14.54 3.44 -6.37
N VAL A 58 14.99 4.69 -6.49
CA VAL A 58 15.53 5.23 -7.75
C VAL A 58 16.85 4.54 -8.13
N THR A 59 17.67 4.19 -7.14
CA THR A 59 18.93 3.45 -7.34
C THR A 59 18.67 2.01 -7.80
N ALA A 60 17.70 1.32 -7.17
CA ALA A 60 17.31 -0.05 -7.48
C ALA A 60 16.52 -0.15 -8.79
N HIS A 61 15.79 0.90 -9.18
CA HIS A 61 14.98 0.96 -10.40
C HIS A 61 15.37 2.18 -11.27
N PRO A 62 16.48 2.12 -12.02
CA PRO A 62 17.02 3.26 -12.77
C PRO A 62 16.03 3.91 -13.75
N LYS A 63 15.04 3.16 -14.25
CA LYS A 63 13.97 3.68 -15.11
C LYS A 63 13.10 4.75 -14.42
N LEU A 64 13.08 4.80 -13.09
CA LEU A 64 12.34 5.79 -12.31
C LEU A 64 13.08 7.12 -12.16
N HIS A 65 14.40 7.17 -12.37
CA HIS A 65 15.18 8.39 -12.16
C HIS A 65 14.67 9.59 -12.98
N SER A 66 14.17 9.34 -14.19
CA SER A 66 13.56 10.36 -15.05
C SER A 66 12.05 10.55 -14.84
N LYS A 67 11.43 9.72 -14.01
CA LYS A 67 9.98 9.71 -13.76
C LYS A 67 9.61 10.35 -12.44
N LEU A 68 10.40 10.15 -11.40
CA LEU A 68 10.21 10.81 -10.11
C LEU A 68 10.71 12.26 -10.19
N ALA A 69 9.86 13.23 -9.86
CA ALA A 69 10.27 14.62 -9.82
C ALA A 69 11.28 14.86 -8.67
N LYS A 70 12.37 15.61 -8.91
CA LYS A 70 13.36 15.95 -7.85
C LYS A 70 12.74 16.68 -6.64
N CYS A 71 11.65 17.42 -6.88
CA CYS A 71 10.90 18.15 -5.87
C CYS A 71 9.67 17.38 -5.36
N TRP A 72 9.62 16.05 -5.51
CA TRP A 72 8.45 15.23 -5.14
C TRP A 72 7.94 15.48 -3.71
N HIS A 73 8.83 15.78 -2.76
CA HIS A 73 8.50 16.08 -1.36
C HIS A 73 7.71 17.40 -1.18
N ARG A 74 7.55 18.19 -2.26
CA ARG A 74 6.69 19.38 -2.31
C ARG A 74 5.30 19.10 -2.90
N HIS A 75 5.03 17.87 -3.31
CA HIS A 75 3.80 17.46 -3.98
C HIS A 75 3.05 16.44 -3.11
N GLU A 76 2.02 16.89 -2.39
CA GLU A 76 1.20 16.07 -1.47
C GLU A 76 0.67 14.80 -2.15
N ASP A 77 0.21 14.91 -3.40
CA ASP A 77 -0.25 13.77 -4.19
C ASP A 77 0.87 12.75 -4.46
N ILE A 78 2.07 13.19 -4.80
CA ILE A 78 3.21 12.28 -5.01
C ILE A 78 3.62 11.62 -3.69
N ILE A 79 3.60 12.37 -2.57
CA ILE A 79 3.87 11.82 -1.23
C ILE A 79 2.90 10.68 -0.91
N GLU A 80 1.59 10.85 -1.16
CA GLU A 80 0.58 9.80 -0.90
C GLU A 80 0.84 8.53 -1.74
N HIS A 81 1.14 8.67 -3.03
CA HIS A 81 1.47 7.53 -3.90
C HIS A 81 2.75 6.81 -3.46
N LEU A 82 3.80 7.56 -3.12
CA LEU A 82 5.05 6.97 -2.60
C LEU A 82 4.83 6.30 -1.25
N THR A 83 4.01 6.89 -0.38
CA THR A 83 3.66 6.30 0.92
C THR A 83 2.96 4.95 0.75
N ALA A 84 2.00 4.86 -0.19
CA ALA A 84 1.32 3.60 -0.49
C ALA A 84 2.31 2.51 -0.98
N LEU A 85 3.25 2.89 -1.84
CA LEU A 85 4.29 1.98 -2.33
C LEU A 85 5.25 1.56 -1.22
N PHE A 86 5.71 2.51 -0.39
CA PHE A 86 6.58 2.27 0.75
C PHE A 86 5.94 1.28 1.73
N LEU A 87 4.68 1.51 2.12
CA LEU A 87 3.97 0.59 3.02
C LEU A 87 3.73 -0.78 2.39
N GLY A 88 3.53 -0.86 1.08
CA GLY A 88 3.47 -2.14 0.35
C GLY A 88 4.81 -2.89 0.39
N TRP A 89 5.92 -2.18 0.20
CA TRP A 89 7.28 -2.71 0.31
C TRP A 89 7.60 -3.17 1.74
N VAL A 90 7.31 -2.36 2.76
CA VAL A 90 7.51 -2.72 4.18
C VAL A 90 6.70 -3.97 4.54
N ARG A 91 5.42 -4.05 4.16
CA ARG A 91 4.60 -5.24 4.41
C ARG A 91 5.16 -6.49 3.74
N THR A 92 5.72 -6.35 2.54
CA THR A 92 6.31 -7.46 1.79
C THR A 92 7.56 -8.01 2.50
N TYR A 93 8.46 -7.12 2.93
CA TYR A 93 9.80 -7.54 3.40
C TYR A 93 9.98 -7.56 4.92
N ALA A 94 9.16 -6.84 5.67
CA ALA A 94 9.21 -6.75 7.12
C ALA A 94 7.89 -7.14 7.81
N GLY A 95 6.83 -7.42 7.05
CA GLY A 95 5.55 -7.89 7.57
C GLY A 95 5.59 -9.35 8.01
N ASP A 96 4.56 -9.75 8.76
CA ASP A 96 4.35 -11.15 9.16
C ASP A 96 4.10 -12.03 7.92
N PRO A 97 5.00 -12.99 7.59
CA PRO A 97 4.87 -13.82 6.40
C PRO A 97 3.58 -14.66 6.38
N ALA A 98 3.00 -14.96 7.54
CA ALA A 98 1.75 -15.72 7.64
C ALA A 98 0.51 -14.88 7.25
N LYS A 99 0.65 -13.55 7.15
CA LYS A 99 -0.45 -12.61 6.87
C LYS A 99 -0.36 -11.94 5.50
N ILE A 100 0.65 -12.28 4.69
CA ILE A 100 0.87 -11.69 3.37
C ILE A 100 0.55 -12.69 2.25
N SER A 101 0.21 -12.16 1.08
CA SER A 101 0.04 -12.94 -0.14
C SER A 101 1.34 -13.66 -0.50
N THR A 102 1.27 -14.88 -1.02
CA THR A 102 2.43 -15.59 -1.60
C THR A 102 2.97 -14.93 -2.87
N ARG A 103 2.32 -13.85 -3.34
CA ARG A 103 2.73 -13.03 -4.47
C ARG A 103 3.09 -11.60 -4.08
N ALA A 104 3.28 -11.31 -2.78
CA ALA A 104 3.48 -9.95 -2.27
C ALA A 104 4.61 -9.20 -3.02
N GLU A 105 5.72 -9.86 -3.34
CA GLU A 105 6.83 -9.29 -4.11
C GLU A 105 6.42 -8.83 -5.50
N VAL A 106 5.63 -9.64 -6.21
CA VAL A 106 5.14 -9.31 -7.56
C VAL A 106 4.05 -8.25 -7.49
N GLU A 107 3.20 -8.30 -6.47
CA GLU A 107 2.09 -7.35 -6.27
C GLU A 107 2.60 -5.92 -6.02
N TRP A 108 3.61 -5.74 -5.16
CA TRP A 108 4.17 -4.40 -4.92
C TRP A 108 4.92 -3.87 -6.17
N LEU A 109 5.66 -4.73 -6.88
CA LEU A 109 6.33 -4.34 -8.14
C LEU A 109 5.33 -3.95 -9.23
N THR A 110 4.22 -4.68 -9.32
CA THR A 110 3.12 -4.34 -10.24
C THR A 110 2.52 -2.98 -9.88
N SER A 111 2.32 -2.73 -8.58
CA SER A 111 1.83 -1.45 -8.08
C SER A 111 2.80 -0.30 -8.38
N LEU A 112 4.11 -0.53 -8.24
CA LEU A 112 5.15 0.44 -8.62
C LEU A 112 5.02 0.84 -10.09
N HIS A 113 4.88 -0.13 -10.98
CA HIS A 113 4.73 0.15 -12.42
C HIS A 113 3.41 0.86 -12.73
N ALA A 114 2.31 0.48 -12.10
CA ALA A 114 1.02 1.14 -12.26
C ALA A 114 1.04 2.59 -11.78
N LEU A 115 1.76 2.88 -10.68
CA LEU A 115 1.84 4.22 -10.09
C LEU A 115 2.91 5.11 -10.71
N THR A 116 3.87 4.55 -11.46
CA THR A 116 4.96 5.31 -12.10
C THR A 116 4.49 6.57 -12.88
N PRO A 117 3.39 6.55 -13.66
CA PRO A 117 2.90 7.75 -14.35
C PRO A 117 2.48 8.89 -13.42
N HIS A 118 2.17 8.59 -12.16
CA HIS A 118 1.71 9.53 -11.13
C HIS A 118 2.84 10.06 -10.23
N LEU A 119 4.07 9.57 -10.38
CA LEU A 119 5.23 10.02 -9.59
C LEU A 119 5.93 11.24 -10.20
N GLY A 120 5.48 11.68 -11.37
CA GLY A 120 6.02 12.85 -12.06
C GLY A 120 5.18 14.10 -11.80
N SER A 121 5.84 15.26 -11.88
CA SER A 121 5.18 16.56 -11.99
C SER A 121 5.64 17.20 -13.30
N PRO A 122 4.83 17.15 -14.38
CA PRO A 122 5.24 17.61 -15.70
C PRO A 122 5.75 19.06 -15.70
N GLY A 123 5.11 19.95 -14.93
CA GLY A 123 5.54 21.35 -14.81
C GLY A 123 6.91 21.51 -14.17
N CYS A 124 7.23 20.70 -13.16
CA CYS A 124 8.52 20.74 -12.49
C CYS A 124 9.63 20.06 -13.29
N GLN A 125 9.31 19.03 -14.06
CA GLN A 125 10.26 18.25 -14.86
C GLN A 125 10.65 18.96 -16.16
N ALA A 126 9.72 19.66 -16.81
CA ALA A 126 9.99 20.34 -18.08
C ALA A 126 10.85 21.59 -17.92
N ASN A 127 10.65 22.36 -16.84
CA ASN A 127 11.27 23.67 -16.67
C ASN A 127 12.53 23.65 -15.78
N GLY A 128 12.82 22.52 -15.13
CA GLY A 128 13.90 22.41 -14.13
C GLY A 128 13.66 23.21 -12.85
N THR A 129 12.54 23.93 -12.77
CA THR A 129 12.13 24.76 -11.62
C THR A 129 10.84 24.21 -11.03
N HIS A 130 10.77 24.15 -9.69
CA HIS A 130 9.54 23.78 -9.01
C HIS A 130 8.38 24.70 -9.40
N GLN A 131 7.19 24.11 -9.58
CA GLN A 131 5.93 24.79 -9.78
C GLN A 131 4.96 24.28 -8.72
N ASP A 132 4.41 25.18 -7.91
CA ASP A 132 3.41 24.78 -6.93
C ASP A 132 2.19 24.22 -7.66
N PRO A 133 1.63 23.10 -7.18
CA PRO A 133 0.43 22.54 -7.78
C PRO A 133 -0.69 23.59 -7.74
N PRO A 134 -1.51 23.70 -8.79
CA PRO A 134 -2.64 24.62 -8.78
C PRO A 134 -3.50 24.31 -7.56
N LYS A 135 -3.95 25.36 -6.88
CA LYS A 135 -4.79 25.20 -5.70
C LYS A 135 -6.01 24.37 -6.08
N ARG A 136 -6.13 23.16 -5.51
CA ARG A 136 -7.27 22.30 -5.77
C ARG A 136 -8.54 23.08 -5.43
N PRO A 137 -9.54 23.15 -6.34
CA PRO A 137 -10.82 23.73 -5.98
C PRO A 137 -11.34 22.94 -4.77
N LYS A 138 -11.83 23.65 -3.75
CA LYS A 138 -12.50 22.98 -2.64
C LYS A 138 -13.67 22.19 -3.25
N PRO A 139 -13.91 20.94 -2.83
CA PRO A 139 -15.18 20.30 -3.12
C PRO A 139 -16.28 21.27 -2.73
N ASP A 140 -17.21 21.52 -3.65
CA ASP A 140 -18.32 22.40 -3.39
C ASP A 140 -19.29 21.66 -2.46
N GLY A 141 -19.05 21.82 -1.16
CA GLY A 141 -19.89 21.23 -0.11
C GLY A 141 -21.31 21.75 -0.20
N GLU A 142 -21.49 22.99 -0.67
CA GLU A 142 -22.81 23.62 -0.83
C GLU A 142 -23.61 22.92 -1.94
N LEU A 143 -22.98 22.47 -3.03
CA LEU A 143 -23.67 21.68 -4.05
C LEU A 143 -24.14 20.31 -3.54
N LEU A 144 -23.34 19.66 -2.68
CA LEU A 144 -23.76 18.39 -2.07
C LEU A 144 -24.87 18.63 -1.04
N GLU A 145 -24.72 19.61 -0.17
CA GLU A 145 -25.73 19.97 0.83
C GLU A 145 -27.05 20.36 0.16
N GLN A 146 -27.01 21.18 -0.88
CA GLN A 146 -28.19 21.53 -1.67
C GLN A 146 -28.83 20.30 -2.33
N TRP A 147 -28.03 19.42 -2.95
CA TRP A 147 -28.56 18.21 -3.56
C TRP A 147 -29.17 17.25 -2.53
N LEU A 148 -28.64 17.21 -1.29
CA LEU A 148 -29.21 16.43 -0.20
C LEU A 148 -30.51 17.05 0.33
N ASP A 149 -30.55 18.37 0.48
CA ASP A 149 -31.74 19.11 0.91
C ASP A 149 -32.90 18.97 -0.08
N ASP A 150 -32.59 18.84 -1.37
CA ASP A 150 -33.55 18.57 -2.44
C ASP A 150 -34.18 17.16 -2.36
N ASN A 151 -33.75 16.31 -1.40
CA ASN A 151 -34.26 14.96 -1.16
C ASN A 151 -34.33 14.12 -2.45
N PRO A 152 -33.17 13.85 -3.06
CA PRO A 152 -33.11 13.32 -4.41
C PRO A 152 -33.71 11.91 -4.42
N GLU A 153 -34.43 11.56 -5.49
CA GLU A 153 -35.06 10.24 -5.65
C GLU A 153 -34.04 9.11 -5.44
N PHE A 154 -32.77 9.33 -5.79
CA PHE A 154 -31.68 8.39 -5.52
C PHE A 154 -31.61 7.93 -4.05
N LEU A 155 -31.87 8.82 -3.08
CA LEU A 155 -31.83 8.52 -1.65
C LEU A 155 -33.19 8.12 -1.08
N THR A 156 -34.29 8.54 -1.70
CA THR A 156 -35.64 8.32 -1.16
C THR A 156 -36.40 7.18 -1.85
N ALA A 157 -35.96 6.75 -3.04
CA ALA A 157 -36.58 5.65 -3.76
C ALA A 157 -36.49 4.34 -2.95
N PRO A 158 -37.57 3.54 -2.93
CA PRO A 158 -37.53 2.22 -2.33
C PRO A 158 -36.40 1.38 -2.94
N PRO A 159 -35.60 0.67 -2.12
CA PRO A 159 -34.50 -0.13 -2.62
C PRO A 159 -35.02 -1.22 -3.57
N ARG A 160 -34.62 -1.14 -4.84
CA ARG A 160 -34.98 -2.11 -5.87
C ARG A 160 -33.74 -2.59 -6.60
N HIS A 161 -33.45 -3.89 -6.51
CA HIS A 161 -32.38 -4.48 -7.31
C HIS A 161 -32.82 -4.56 -8.77
N PRO A 162 -32.09 -3.97 -9.74
CA PRO A 162 -32.53 -3.94 -11.14
C PRO A 162 -32.66 -5.35 -11.74
N ALA A 163 -31.87 -6.31 -11.26
CA ALA A 163 -31.94 -7.71 -11.71
C ALA A 163 -32.90 -8.60 -10.90
N LEU A 164 -33.75 -8.07 -10.01
CA LEU A 164 -34.61 -8.90 -9.15
C LEU A 164 -35.49 -9.87 -9.96
N ALA A 165 -36.00 -9.42 -11.11
CA ALA A 165 -36.76 -10.27 -12.02
C ALA A 165 -35.91 -11.40 -12.62
N GLU A 166 -34.65 -11.13 -12.95
CA GLU A 166 -33.73 -12.13 -13.47
C GLU A 166 -33.35 -13.16 -12.40
N VAL A 167 -33.00 -12.70 -11.20
CA VAL A 167 -32.75 -13.59 -10.05
C VAL A 167 -33.97 -14.49 -9.79
N SER A 168 -35.18 -13.93 -9.85
CA SER A 168 -36.43 -14.70 -9.68
C SER A 168 -36.60 -15.75 -10.77
N ARG A 169 -36.29 -15.42 -12.04
CA ARG A 169 -36.30 -16.38 -13.15
C ARG A 169 -35.29 -17.51 -12.93
N MET A 170 -34.06 -17.18 -12.54
CA MET A 170 -33.01 -18.15 -12.29
C MET A 170 -33.37 -19.12 -11.15
N VAL A 171 -33.92 -18.59 -10.05
CA VAL A 171 -34.39 -19.41 -8.92
C VAL A 171 -35.54 -20.33 -9.33
N ALA A 172 -36.50 -19.83 -10.11
CA ALA A 172 -37.60 -20.64 -10.61
C ALA A 172 -37.12 -21.76 -11.54
N ALA A 173 -36.18 -21.46 -12.45
CA ALA A 173 -35.56 -22.44 -13.33
C ALA A 173 -34.79 -23.52 -12.56
N ALA A 174 -34.04 -23.12 -11.53
CA ALA A 174 -33.31 -24.05 -10.66
C ALA A 174 -34.26 -25.01 -9.93
N ARG A 175 -35.35 -24.50 -9.33
CA ARG A 175 -36.36 -25.32 -8.66
C ARG A 175 -37.06 -26.29 -9.61
N ALA A 176 -37.38 -25.85 -10.83
CA ALA A 176 -37.99 -26.72 -11.84
C ALA A 176 -37.04 -27.85 -12.26
N ALA A 177 -35.74 -27.55 -12.41
CA ALA A 177 -34.73 -28.56 -12.72
C ALA A 177 -34.52 -29.58 -11.58
N GLU A 178 -34.57 -29.15 -10.32
CA GLU A 178 -34.53 -30.03 -9.15
C GLU A 178 -35.75 -30.95 -9.09
N ALA A 179 -36.96 -30.40 -9.28
CA ALA A 179 -38.18 -31.17 -9.29
C ALA A 179 -38.19 -32.22 -10.42
N ALA A 180 -37.69 -31.88 -11.60
CA ALA A 180 -37.60 -32.83 -12.72
C ALA A 180 -36.66 -34.01 -12.42
N LYS A 181 -35.53 -33.76 -11.73
CA LYS A 181 -34.60 -34.82 -11.28
C LYS A 181 -35.19 -35.72 -10.19
N ALA A 182 -36.09 -35.22 -9.35
CA ALA A 182 -36.70 -36.01 -8.29
C ALA A 182 -37.77 -37.00 -8.80
N HIS A 183 -38.24 -36.83 -10.04
CA HIS A 183 -39.26 -37.66 -10.67
C HIS A 183 -38.72 -38.54 -11.81
N SER A 184 -37.39 -38.55 -12.00
CA SER A 184 -36.66 -39.43 -12.93
C SER A 184 -35.93 -40.54 -12.16
#